data_AF-A0AAV4I8I7-F1
#
_entry.id   AF-A0AAV4I8I7-F1
#
_cell.length_a   1.000
_cell.length_b   1.000
_cell.length_c   1.000
_cell.angle_alpha   90.00
_cell.angle_beta   90.00
_cell.angle_gamma   90.00
#
_symmetry.space_group_name_H-M   'P 1'
#
loop_
_entity.id
_entity.type
_entity.pdbx_description
1 polymer ?
#
loop_
_entity_poly.entity_id
_entity_poly.type
_entity_poly.pdbx_seq_one_letter_code
_entity_poly.pdbx_strand_id
1 'polypeptide(L)'
;MECYRRVLRISWKEHKTNKEVLQAAIVTERLLDQLIKRKLRYAGHVIRWSSGHHWQQALEDRIESRRGRARPKRSWTDDIKQWPHCRPYGYIKRKAK
;
A
#
# COMPACT_ATOMS: atom_id res chain seq x y z
N MET A 1 18.00 -10.64 -8.99
CA MET A 1 17.98 -11.56 -7.83
C MET A 1 18.50 -10.93 -6.54
N GLU A 2 19.51 -10.06 -6.60
CA GLU A 2 20.12 -9.41 -5.42
C GLU A 2 19.14 -8.67 -4.50
N CYS A 3 18.15 -7.95 -5.04
CA CYS A 3 17.16 -7.25 -4.21
C CYS A 3 16.39 -8.21 -3.31
N TYR A 4 15.94 -9.36 -3.84
CA TYR A 4 15.23 -10.37 -3.05
C TYR A 4 16.13 -11.01 -2.00
N ARG A 5 17.38 -11.34 -2.36
CA ARG A 5 18.36 -11.86 -1.40
C ARG A 5 18.60 -10.88 -0.25
N ARG A 6 18.71 -9.58 -0.54
CA ARG A 6 18.90 -8.54 0.48
C ARG A 6 17.68 -8.36 1.38
N VAL A 7 16.47 -8.32 0.80
CA VAL A 7 15.21 -8.22 1.56
C VAL A 7 15.00 -9.44 2.46
N LEU A 8 15.30 -10.64 1.97
CA LEU A 8 15.20 -11.89 2.70
C LEU A 8 16.42 -12.18 3.59
N ARG A 9 17.44 -11.30 3.56
CA ARG A 9 18.71 -11.44 4.29
C ARG A 9 19.45 -12.76 4.01
N ILE A 10 19.32 -13.26 2.78
CA ILE A 10 19.97 -14.49 2.30
C ILE A 10 21.42 -14.18 1.96
N SER A 11 22.34 -14.81 2.68
CA SER A 11 23.78 -14.72 2.41
C SER A 11 24.16 -15.49 1.15
N TRP A 12 25.21 -15.03 0.46
CA TRP A 12 25.79 -15.78 -0.66
C TRP A 12 26.33 -17.16 -0.21
N LYS A 13 26.74 -17.27 1.06
CA LYS A 13 27.24 -18.52 1.69
C LYS A 13 26.18 -19.60 1.81
N GLU A 14 24.90 -19.24 1.73
CA GLU A 14 23.80 -20.21 1.81
C GLU A 14 23.62 -20.98 0.49
N HIS A 15 24.31 -20.57 -0.59
CA HIS A 15 24.25 -21.22 -1.92
C HIS A 15 22.82 -21.50 -2.44
N LYS A 16 21.82 -20.75 -1.95
CA LYS A 16 20.42 -20.87 -2.33
C LYS A 16 20.26 -20.64 -3.83
N THR A 17 19.53 -21.53 -4.49
CA THR A 17 19.23 -21.38 -5.92
C THR A 17 18.25 -20.23 -6.16
N ASN A 18 18.25 -19.69 -7.38
CA ASN A 18 17.34 -18.60 -7.74
C ASN A 18 15.85 -19.01 -7.61
N LYS A 19 15.52 -20.29 -7.82
CA LYS A 19 14.16 -20.82 -7.62
C LYS A 19 13.75 -20.76 -6.14
N GLU A 20 14.62 -21.16 -5.22
CA GLU A 20 14.34 -21.10 -3.78
C GLU A 20 14.23 -19.66 -3.28
N VAL A 21 15.06 -18.74 -3.79
CA VAL A 21 14.96 -17.31 -3.46
C VAL A 21 13.62 -16.73 -3.91
N LEU A 22 13.15 -17.11 -5.10
CA LEU A 22 11.83 -16.69 -5.59
C LEU A 22 10.70 -17.33 -4.78
N GLN A 23 10.81 -18.61 -4.42
CA GLN A 23 9.81 -19.29 -3.59
C GLN A 23 9.70 -18.62 -2.21
N ALA A 24 10.83 -18.28 -1.60
CA ALA A 24 10.85 -17.54 -0.34
C ALA A 24 10.26 -16.12 -0.49
N ALA A 25 10.49 -15.46 -1.62
CA ALA A 25 9.90 -14.16 -1.92
C ALA A 25 8.38 -14.24 -2.13
N ILE A 26 7.88 -15.30 -2.75
CA ILE A 26 6.44 -15.56 -2.89
C ILE A 26 5.82 -15.85 -1.53
N VAL A 27 6.49 -16.61 -0.65
CA VAL A 27 6.03 -16.82 0.74
C VAL A 27 6.01 -15.50 1.55
N THR A 28 6.85 -14.52 1.18
CA THR A 28 6.74 -13.14 1.72
C THR A 28 5.55 -12.34 1.17
N GLU A 29 4.59 -12.94 0.44
CA GLU A 29 3.25 -12.35 0.24
C GLU A 29 2.65 -11.88 1.58
N ARG A 30 2.97 -12.55 2.70
CA ARG A 30 2.64 -12.06 4.05
C ARG A 30 3.10 -10.63 4.31
N LEU A 31 4.24 -10.18 3.78
CA LEU A 31 4.73 -8.81 3.90
C LEU A 31 3.85 -7.83 3.11
N LEU A 32 3.48 -8.16 1.88
CA LEU A 32 2.54 -7.36 1.10
C LEU A 32 1.21 -7.26 1.84
N ASP A 33 0.70 -8.36 2.37
CA ASP A 33 -0.52 -8.37 3.20
C ASP A 33 -0.38 -7.50 4.45
N GLN A 34 0.75 -7.54 5.15
CA GLN A 34 1.00 -6.67 6.30
C GLN A 34 1.05 -5.19 5.89
N LEU A 35 1.71 -4.86 4.78
CA LEU A 35 1.79 -3.50 4.24
C LEU A 35 0.41 -2.98 3.84
N ILE A 36 -0.38 -3.79 3.16
CA ILE A 36 -1.76 -3.50 2.78
C ILE A 36 -2.59 -3.27 4.05
N LYS A 37 -2.52 -4.17 5.03
CA LYS A 37 -3.25 -4.05 6.31
C LYS A 37 -2.90 -2.76 7.05
N ARG A 38 -1.62 -2.38 7.10
CA ARG A 38 -1.17 -1.12 7.71
C ARG A 38 -1.71 0.10 6.96
N LYS A 39 -1.62 0.09 5.63
CA LYS A 39 -2.11 1.15 4.76
C LYS A 39 -3.61 1.39 4.92
N LEU A 40 -4.40 0.31 4.98
CA LEU A 40 -5.85 0.37 5.18
C LEU A 40 -6.23 0.81 6.58
N ARG A 41 -5.50 0.35 7.61
CA ARG A 41 -5.72 0.82 8.98
C ARG A 41 -5.53 2.33 9.08
N TYR A 42 -4.47 2.85 8.46
CA TYR A 42 -4.21 4.28 8.39
C TYR A 42 -5.29 5.02 7.59
N ALA A 43 -5.70 4.49 6.42
CA ALA A 43 -6.80 5.06 5.64
C ALA A 43 -8.10 5.15 6.45
N GLY A 44 -8.46 4.09 7.18
CA GLY A 44 -9.62 4.09 8.07
C GLY A 44 -9.48 5.08 9.22
N HIS A 45 -8.29 5.26 9.79
CA HIS A 45 -8.02 6.28 10.80
C HIS A 45 -8.24 7.69 10.26
N VAL A 46 -7.70 7.99 9.07
CA VAL A 46 -7.88 9.29 8.40
C VAL A 46 -9.36 9.59 8.10
N ILE A 47 -10.12 8.59 7.66
CA ILE A 47 -11.56 8.74 7.34
C ILE A 47 -12.43 8.89 8.60
N ARG A 48 -12.06 8.25 9.72
CA ARG A 48 -12.81 8.30 11.00
C ARG A 48 -12.58 9.58 11.81
N TRP A 49 -12.09 10.65 11.17
CA TRP A 49 -12.00 11.99 11.75
C TRP A 49 -10.95 12.20 12.86
N SER A 50 -10.19 11.16 13.24
CA SER A 50 -9.21 11.25 14.33
C SER A 50 -7.91 11.97 13.96
N SER A 51 -7.67 12.26 12.68
CA SER A 51 -6.47 12.94 12.20
C SER A 51 -6.64 14.44 11.92
N GLY A 52 -7.83 15.01 12.18
CA GLY A 52 -8.13 16.44 11.96
C GLY A 52 -8.78 16.76 10.59
N HIS A 53 -9.47 17.90 10.51
CA HIS A 53 -10.31 18.32 9.37
C HIS A 53 -9.54 18.45 8.04
N HIS A 54 -8.28 18.89 8.09
CA HIS A 54 -7.47 19.16 6.89
C HIS A 54 -7.18 17.91 6.06
N TRP A 55 -6.97 16.76 6.69
CA TRP A 55 -6.66 15.52 5.98
C TRP A 55 -7.86 14.93 5.26
N GLN A 56 -9.05 15.08 5.84
CA GLN A 56 -10.28 14.66 5.18
C GLN A 56 -10.59 15.55 3.98
N GLN A 57 -10.47 16.87 4.14
CA GLN A 57 -10.59 17.83 3.03
C GLN A 57 -9.58 17.53 1.92
N ALA A 58 -8.29 17.33 2.23
CA ALA A 58 -7.29 16.99 1.22
C ALA A 58 -7.54 15.65 0.50
N LEU A 59 -8.30 14.73 1.12
CA LEU A 59 -8.65 13.44 0.53
C LEU A 59 -9.91 13.52 -0.36
N GLU A 60 -10.85 14.38 0.02
CA GLU A 60 -12.14 14.60 -0.64
C GLU A 60 -12.07 15.63 -1.75
N ASP A 61 -11.33 16.72 -1.52
CA ASP A 61 -11.02 17.75 -2.49
C ASP A 61 -10.06 17.14 -3.51
N ARG A 62 -10.61 16.69 -4.64
CA ARG A 62 -9.82 16.53 -5.86
C ARG A 62 -9.36 17.92 -6.28
N ILE A 63 -8.27 18.39 -5.69
CA ILE A 63 -7.59 19.60 -6.15
C ILE A 63 -7.24 19.35 -7.62
N GLU A 64 -7.91 20.09 -8.51
CA GLU A 64 -7.75 20.06 -9.96
C GLU A 64 -6.35 20.58 -10.33
N SER A 65 -5.33 19.83 -9.96
CA SER A 65 -3.93 20.17 -10.16
C SER A 65 -3.36 19.30 -11.27
N ARG A 66 -2.79 19.95 -12.29
CA ARG A 66 -2.04 19.25 -13.33
C ARG A 66 -0.80 18.65 -12.68
N ARG A 67 -0.71 17.32 -12.63
CA ARG A 67 0.45 16.63 -12.05
C ARG A 67 1.68 16.93 -12.91
N GLY A 68 2.73 17.46 -12.28
CA GLY A 68 4.00 17.73 -12.95
C GLY A 68 4.65 16.47 -13.52
N ARG A 69 5.57 16.67 -14.48
CA ARG A 69 6.42 15.58 -15.02
C ARG A 69 7.18 14.92 -13.85
N ALA A 70 7.34 13.60 -13.90
CA ALA A 70 7.92 12.75 -12.85
C ALA A 70 7.07 12.49 -11.59
N ARG A 71 5.96 13.20 -11.34
CA ARG A 71 5.07 12.84 -10.21
C ARG A 71 4.28 11.56 -10.54
N PRO A 72 4.15 10.60 -9.61
CA PRO A 72 3.33 9.42 -9.84
C PRO A 72 1.89 9.75 -10.26
N LYS A 73 1.42 9.11 -11.34
CA LYS A 73 0.03 9.26 -11.84
C LYS A 73 -1.01 8.63 -10.93
N ARG A 74 -0.61 7.66 -10.11
CA ARG A 74 -1.48 6.97 -9.15
C ARG A 74 -1.35 7.66 -7.80
N SER A 75 -2.44 8.26 -7.32
CA SER A 75 -2.48 8.83 -5.97
C SER A 75 -2.72 7.75 -4.92
N TRP A 76 -2.55 8.10 -3.65
CA TRP A 76 -2.85 7.21 -2.54
C TRP A 76 -4.34 6.78 -2.52
N THR A 77 -5.26 7.67 -2.87
CA THR A 77 -6.69 7.38 -2.99
C THR A 77 -7.00 6.48 -4.19
N ASP A 78 -6.37 6.73 -5.33
CA ASP A 78 -6.48 5.86 -6.51
C ASP A 78 -5.98 4.45 -6.18
N ASP A 79 -4.88 4.36 -5.44
CA ASP A 79 -4.34 3.08 -5.00
C ASP A 79 -5.32 2.34 -4.10
N ILE A 80 -5.82 2.95 -3.03
CA ILE A 80 -6.79 2.33 -2.10
C ILE A 80 -8.06 1.87 -2.83
N LYS A 81 -8.52 2.62 -3.84
CA LYS A 81 -9.72 2.27 -4.64
C LYS A 81 -9.50 1.08 -5.57
N GLN A 82 -8.28 0.86 -6.04
CA GLN A 82 -7.96 -0.19 -7.02
C GLN A 82 -7.72 -1.57 -6.38
N TRP A 83 -7.63 -1.66 -5.04
CA TRP A 83 -7.35 -2.94 -4.38
C TRP A 83 -8.57 -3.88 -4.38
N PRO A 84 -8.47 -5.08 -4.98
CA PRO A 84 -9.60 -5.97 -5.24
C PRO A 84 -10.26 -6.55 -3.98
N HIS A 85 -9.53 -6.61 -2.86
CA HIS A 85 -10.05 -7.10 -1.57
C HIS A 85 -10.55 -5.97 -0.65
N CYS A 86 -10.39 -4.72 -1.07
CA CYS A 86 -10.91 -3.58 -0.32
C CYS A 86 -12.29 -3.25 -0.87
N ARG A 87 -13.31 -3.30 0.00
CA ARG A 87 -14.62 -2.79 -0.36
C ARG A 87 -14.47 -1.33 -0.83
N PRO A 88 -15.25 -0.87 -1.82
CA PRO A 88 -15.08 0.45 -2.44
C PRO A 88 -14.94 1.54 -1.37
N TYR A 89 -14.13 2.57 -1.62
CA TYR A 89 -13.90 3.67 -0.67
C TYR A 89 -15.21 4.21 -0.03
N GLY A 90 -16.30 4.30 -0.80
CA GLY A 90 -17.62 4.69 -0.29
C GLY A 90 -18.23 3.72 0.74
N TYR A 91 -17.94 2.41 0.65
CA TYR A 91 -18.29 1.43 1.67
C TYR A 91 -17.51 1.66 2.97
N ILE A 92 -16.20 1.93 2.89
CA ILE A 92 -15.35 2.19 4.05
C ILE A 92 -15.83 3.45 4.78
N LYS A 93 -16.18 4.51 4.02
CA LYS A 93 -16.74 5.75 4.55
C LYS A 93 -18.07 5.53 5.28
N ARG A 94 -19.01 4.76 4.71
CA ARG A 94 -20.32 4.48 5.34
C ARG A 94 -20.24 3.69 6.64
N LYS A 95 -19.27 2.77 6.77
CA LYS A 95 -19.06 1.97 7.99
C LYS A 95 -18.23 2.69 9.06
N ALA A 96 -17.62 3.82 8.70
CA ALA A 96 -16.79 4.64 9.58
C ALA A 96 -17.58 5.76 10.29
N LYS A 97 -18.80 6.06 9.81
CA LYS A 97 -19.83 6.82 10.52
C LYS A 97 -20.55 5.91 11.49
#